data_AF-A0A077ZWY1-F1
#
_entry.id   AF-A0A077ZWY1-F1
#
_cell.length_a   1.000
_cell.length_b   1.000
_cell.length_c   1.000
_cell.angle_alpha   90.00
_cell.angle_beta   90.00
_cell.angle_gamma   90.00
#
_symmetry.space_group_name_H-M   'P 1'
#
loop_
_entity.id
_entity.type
_entity.pdbx_description
1 polymer ?
#
loop_
_entity_poly.entity_id
_entity_poly.type
_entity_poly.pdbx_seq_one_letter_code
_entity_poly.pdbx_strand_id
1 'polypeptide(L)'
;MGGLFSSAPEFPTNEGADHLVIIAAKLEELHPGLFMFDLRQDPGTTGRLEVTIVLNYKNQSKASKILIHQKSKGQGYPSSNWNAFTSKVNQALQQISK
;
A
#
# COMPACT_ATOMS: atom_id res chain seq x y z
N MET A 1 7.73 -2.72 34.36
CA MET A 1 8.15 -2.30 33.01
C MET A 1 8.02 -3.49 32.10
N GLY A 2 6.85 -3.68 31.49
CA GLY A 2 6.57 -4.82 30.62
C GLY A 2 6.83 -4.43 29.17
N GLY A 3 7.75 -5.14 28.53
CA GLY A 3 7.96 -5.07 27.09
C GLY A 3 6.78 -5.63 26.30
N LEU A 4 6.82 -5.39 24.99
CA LEU A 4 6.16 -6.06 23.87
C LEU A 4 5.90 -4.98 22.82
N PHE A 5 6.77 -4.89 21.81
CA PHE A 5 6.42 -4.86 20.38
C PHE A 5 7.71 -5.11 19.62
N SER A 6 7.88 -6.39 19.30
CA SER A 6 8.97 -6.95 18.51
C SER A 6 8.84 -6.59 17.03
N SER A 7 10.00 -6.38 16.44
CA SER A 7 10.34 -6.57 15.02
C SER A 7 9.74 -5.56 14.04
N ALA A 8 10.61 -4.65 13.61
CA ALA A 8 10.47 -3.98 12.32
C ALA A 8 10.28 -5.03 11.21
N PRO A 9 9.41 -4.80 10.21
CA PRO A 9 9.18 -5.76 9.14
C PRO A 9 10.49 -5.99 8.37
N GLU A 10 10.91 -7.24 8.25
CA GLU A 10 12.05 -7.63 7.41
C GLU A 10 11.65 -7.46 5.93
N PHE A 11 12.35 -6.57 5.23
CA PHE A 11 12.07 -6.25 3.84
C PHE A 11 12.78 -7.23 2.89
N PRO A 12 12.07 -7.90 1.96
CA PRO A 12 12.72 -8.74 0.96
C PRO A 12 13.58 -7.90 0.00
N THR A 13 14.79 -8.35 -0.35
CA THR A 13 15.82 -7.61 -1.13
C THR A 13 15.67 -7.69 -2.66
N ASN A 14 14.44 -7.75 -3.18
CA ASN A 14 14.17 -7.87 -4.62
C ASN A 14 13.76 -6.50 -5.21
N GLU A 15 14.07 -6.19 -6.48
CA GLU A 15 13.76 -4.90 -7.14
C GLU A 15 12.28 -4.45 -6.98
N GLY A 16 11.35 -5.41 -6.86
CA GLY A 16 9.94 -5.13 -6.59
C GLY A 16 9.66 -4.62 -5.17
N ALA A 17 10.44 -5.04 -4.18
CA ALA A 17 10.32 -4.63 -2.80
C ALA A 17 10.80 -3.20 -2.59
N ASP A 18 11.83 -2.75 -3.31
CA ASP A 18 12.29 -1.35 -3.27
C ASP A 18 11.15 -0.40 -3.67
N HIS A 19 10.38 -0.75 -4.70
CA HIS A 19 9.21 0.02 -5.10
C HIS A 19 8.10 0.04 -4.03
N LEU A 20 7.88 -1.07 -3.33
CA LEU A 20 6.89 -1.13 -2.24
C LEU A 20 7.30 -0.23 -1.07
N VAL A 21 8.58 -0.23 -0.69
CA VAL A 21 9.10 0.63 0.38
C VAL A 21 8.98 2.11 0.00
N ILE A 22 9.31 2.47 -1.24
CA ILE A 22 9.16 3.85 -1.73
C ILE A 22 7.68 4.29 -1.69
N ILE A 23 6.75 3.42 -2.08
CA ILE A 23 5.31 3.72 -2.02
C ILE A 23 4.87 3.92 -0.57
N ALA A 24 5.25 3.03 0.33
CA ALA A 24 4.91 3.12 1.75
C ALA A 24 5.46 4.41 2.38
N ALA A 25 6.75 4.71 2.15
CA ALA A 25 7.38 5.93 2.62
C ALA A 25 6.68 7.19 2.07
N LYS A 26 6.27 7.18 0.80
CA LYS A 26 5.58 8.32 0.20
C LYS A 26 4.18 8.53 0.80
N LEU A 27 3.48 7.45 1.09
CA LEU A 27 2.16 7.51 1.73
C LEU A 27 2.27 7.96 3.20
N GLU A 28 3.30 7.53 3.91
CA GLU A 28 3.58 7.97 5.27
C GLU A 28 3.95 9.47 5.32
N GLU A 29 4.70 9.97 4.32
CA GLU A 29 5.01 11.40 4.19
C GLU A 29 3.73 12.26 3.96
N LEU A 30 2.83 11.78 3.10
CA LEU A 30 1.61 12.51 2.73
C LEU A 30 0.49 12.39 3.78
N HIS A 31 0.42 11.26 4.48
CA HIS A 31 -0.63 10.92 5.43
C HIS A 31 -0.03 10.19 6.65
N PRO A 32 0.76 10.89 7.48
CA PRO A 32 1.49 10.27 8.58
C PRO A 32 0.55 9.59 9.58
N GLY A 33 0.85 8.34 9.90
CA GLY A 33 0.08 7.53 10.86
C GLY A 33 -1.33 7.12 10.40
N LEU A 34 -1.73 7.42 9.16
CA LEU A 34 -3.06 7.05 8.65
C LEU A 34 -3.12 5.60 8.16
N PHE A 35 -2.00 5.09 7.62
CA PHE A 35 -1.96 3.79 6.96
C PHE A 35 -1.24 2.73 7.79
N MET A 36 -1.66 1.49 7.60
CA MET A 36 -0.91 0.31 8.00
C MET A 36 -0.57 -0.47 6.74
N PHE A 37 0.70 -0.78 6.53
CA PHE A 37 1.18 -1.40 5.31
C PHE A 37 1.27 -2.92 5.46
N ASP A 38 0.54 -3.64 4.60
CA ASP A 38 0.64 -5.11 4.45
C ASP A 38 1.30 -5.39 3.10
N LEU A 39 2.58 -5.78 3.14
CA LEU A 39 3.38 -6.06 1.95
C LEU A 39 3.40 -7.57 1.72
N ARG A 40 2.82 -8.01 0.59
CA ARG A 40 2.78 -9.42 0.21
C ARG A 40 3.53 -9.62 -1.08
N GLN A 41 4.52 -10.51 -1.04
CA GLN A 41 5.20 -10.96 -2.23
C GLN A 41 4.41 -12.13 -2.84
N ASP A 42 4.11 -12.06 -4.13
CA ASP A 42 3.55 -13.20 -4.85
C ASP A 42 4.58 -14.35 -4.90
N PRO A 43 4.14 -15.62 -4.77
CA PRO A 43 5.04 -16.78 -4.83
C PRO A 43 5.68 -16.99 -6.21
N GLY A 44 5.22 -16.27 -7.24
CA GLY A 44 5.81 -16.29 -8.57
C GLY A 44 6.45 -14.96 -8.95
N THR A 45 7.52 -15.00 -9.75
CA THR A 45 8.17 -13.83 -10.37
C THR A 45 7.30 -13.27 -11.50
N THR A 46 6.10 -12.81 -11.16
CA THR A 46 5.10 -12.36 -12.14
C THR A 46 5.28 -10.89 -12.54
N GLY A 47 6.22 -10.18 -11.89
CA GLY A 47 6.45 -8.75 -12.12
C GLY A 47 5.20 -7.89 -11.85
N ARG A 48 4.22 -8.43 -11.13
CA ARG A 48 2.97 -7.76 -10.76
C ARG A 48 3.21 -6.83 -9.59
N LEU A 49 2.51 -5.70 -9.61
CA LEU A 49 2.43 -4.79 -8.48
C LEU A 49 0.99 -4.31 -8.41
N GLU A 50 0.37 -4.54 -7.26
CA GLU A 50 -0.99 -4.14 -6.97
C GLU A 50 -1.00 -3.38 -5.65
N VAL A 51 -1.71 -2.26 -5.62
CA VAL A 51 -1.89 -1.47 -4.40
C VAL A 51 -3.39 -1.33 -4.16
N THR A 52 -3.82 -1.83 -3.00
CA THR A 52 -5.21 -1.83 -2.58
C THR A 52 -5.31 -1.18 -1.21
N ILE A 53 -6.20 -0.20 -1.08
CA ILE A 53 -6.54 0.39 0.22
C ILE A 53 -7.65 -0.46 0.83
N VAL A 54 -7.42 -0.94 2.05
CA VAL A 54 -8.41 -1.69 2.82
C VAL A 54 -8.93 -0.82 3.95
N LEU A 55 -10.19 -0.42 3.85
CA LEU A 55 -10.90 0.33 4.86
C LEU A 55 -11.49 -0.63 5.89
N ASN A 56 -11.64 -0.18 7.14
CA ASN A 56 -12.17 -0.99 8.23
C ASN A 56 -11.44 -2.34 8.41
N TYR A 57 -10.11 -2.37 8.25
CA TYR A 57 -9.32 -3.60 8.31
C TYR A 57 -9.60 -4.44 9.58
N LYS A 58 -9.88 -3.79 10.72
CA LYS A 58 -10.23 -4.45 11.99
C LYS A 58 -11.57 -5.20 11.96
N ASN A 59 -12.48 -4.83 11.07
CA ASN A 59 -13.78 -5.46 10.89
C ASN A 59 -13.87 -6.05 9.47
N GLN A 60 -13.29 -7.24 9.30
CA GLN A 60 -13.18 -7.89 7.99
C GLN A 60 -14.52 -8.08 7.27
N SER A 61 -15.62 -8.23 8.01
CA SER A 61 -16.98 -8.35 7.44
C SER A 61 -17.50 -7.05 6.83
N LYS A 62 -16.91 -5.90 7.17
CA LYS A 62 -17.23 -4.57 6.62
C LYS A 62 -16.03 -3.93 5.92
N ALA A 63 -15.01 -4.73 5.60
CA ALA A 63 -13.80 -4.23 5.00
C ALA A 63 -14.03 -3.90 3.52
N SER A 64 -13.99 -2.61 3.19
CA SER A 64 -14.06 -2.15 1.81
C SER A 64 -12.67 -2.15 1.21
N LYS A 65 -12.50 -2.83 0.09
CA LYS A 65 -11.23 -2.88 -0.65
C LYS A 65 -11.31 -2.00 -1.87
N ILE A 66 -10.43 -1.03 -1.99
CA ILE A 66 -10.36 -0.10 -3.11
C ILE A 66 -9.02 -0.31 -3.82
N LEU A 67 -9.07 -0.89 -5.02
CA LEU A 67 -7.89 -1.05 -5.86
C LEU A 67 -7.48 0.31 -6.44
N ILE A 68 -6.31 0.82 -6.07
CA ILE A 68 -5.82 2.14 -6.51
C ILE A 68 -4.77 2.05 -7.61
N HIS A 69 -3.99 0.97 -7.66
CA HIS A 69 -2.96 0.79 -8.67
C HIS A 69 -2.78 -0.68 -9.06
N GLN A 70 -2.56 -0.93 -10.34
CA GLN A 70 -2.30 -2.28 -10.86
C GLN A 70 -1.39 -2.23 -12.09
N LYS A 71 -0.16 -2.72 -11.95
CA LYS A 71 0.84 -2.75 -13.04
C LYS A 71 0.41 -3.66 -14.19
N SER A 72 -0.24 -4.78 -13.91
CA SER A 72 -0.69 -5.75 -14.93
C SER A 72 -1.73 -5.18 -15.90
N LYS A 73 -2.39 -4.07 -15.57
CA LYS A 73 -3.30 -3.33 -16.46
C LYS A 73 -2.62 -2.22 -17.26
N GLY A 74 -1.29 -2.23 -17.36
CA GLY A 74 -0.53 -1.24 -18.11
C GLY A 74 -0.33 0.10 -17.39
N GLN A 75 -0.63 0.20 -16.08
CA GLN A 75 -0.42 1.43 -15.31
C GLN A 75 1.05 1.67 -14.92
N GLY A 76 1.95 0.72 -15.22
CA GLY A 76 3.36 0.82 -14.86
C GLY A 76 3.60 0.83 -13.36
N TYR A 77 4.65 1.51 -12.92
CA TYR A 77 4.96 1.72 -11.50
C TYR A 77 4.38 3.06 -11.00
N PRO A 78 3.91 3.15 -9.75
CA PRO A 78 3.45 4.42 -9.17
C PRO A 78 4.51 5.54 -9.24
N SER A 79 5.79 5.17 -9.16
CA SER A 79 6.92 6.09 -9.29
C SER A 79 7.00 6.80 -10.64
N SER A 80 6.41 6.24 -11.70
CA SER A 80 6.34 6.88 -13.01
C SER A 80 5.33 8.03 -13.07
N ASN A 81 4.33 8.05 -12.17
CA ASN A 81 3.34 9.14 -12.09
C ASN A 81 2.74 9.24 -10.68
N TRP A 82 3.47 9.91 -9.78
CA TRP A 82 3.03 10.10 -8.39
C TRP A 82 1.73 10.89 -8.28
N ASN A 83 1.51 11.91 -9.11
CA ASN A 83 0.29 12.72 -9.03
C ASN A 83 -0.97 11.91 -9.33
N ALA A 84 -0.93 11.03 -10.33
CA ALA A 84 -2.06 10.14 -10.61
C ALA A 84 -2.30 9.16 -9.47
N PHE A 85 -1.23 8.62 -8.88
CA PHE A 85 -1.33 7.70 -7.74
C PHE A 85 -1.92 8.38 -6.50
N THR A 86 -1.38 9.53 -6.09
CA THR A 86 -1.84 10.27 -4.90
C THR A 86 -3.26 10.80 -5.06
N SER A 87 -3.65 11.21 -6.28
CA SER A 87 -5.03 11.60 -6.57
C SER A 87 -6.02 10.46 -6.31
N LYS A 88 -5.70 9.23 -6.76
CA LYS A 88 -6.53 8.04 -6.49
C LYS A 88 -6.58 7.68 -5.01
N VAL A 89 -5.46 7.81 -4.30
CA VAL A 89 -5.41 7.62 -2.84
C VAL A 89 -6.36 8.60 -2.14
N ASN A 90 -6.26 9.89 -2.47
CA ASN A 90 -7.14 10.92 -1.90
C ASN A 90 -8.62 10.66 -2.21
N GLN A 91 -8.95 10.25 -3.44
CA GLN A 91 -10.32 9.86 -3.80
C GLN A 91 -10.81 8.66 -2.99
N ALA A 92 -9.97 7.65 -2.76
CA ALA A 92 -10.31 6.51 -1.92
C ALA A 92 -10.53 6.93 -0.46
N LEU A 93 -9.72 7.85 0.07
CA LEU A 93 -9.89 8.39 1.42
C LEU A 93 -11.18 9.21 1.55
N GLN A 94 -11.57 9.97 0.53
CA GLN A 94 -12.84 10.73 0.54
C GLN A 94 -14.08 9.82 0.62
N GLN A 95 -14.00 8.57 0.14
CA GLN A 95 -15.09 7.61 0.27
C GLN A 95 -15.28 7.14 1.72
N ILE A 96 -14.29 7.32 2.59
CA ILE A 96 -14.39 7.01 4.03
C ILE A 96 -15.21 8.07 4.76
N SER A 97 -15.16 9.32 4.30
CA SER A 97 -15.75 10.48 4.99
C SER A 97 -17.24 10.70 4.68
N LYS A 98 -17.89 9.76 3.98
CA LYS A 98 -19.34 9.77 3.70
C LYS A 98 -20.04 8.69 4.49
#